data_AF-A0A177BZ64-F1
#
_entry.id   AF-A0A177BZ64-F1
#
_cell.length_a   1.000
_cell.length_b   1.000
_cell.length_c   1.000
_cell.angle_alpha   90.00
_cell.angle_beta   90.00
_cell.angle_gamma   90.00
#
_symmetry.space_group_name_H-M   'P 1'
#
loop_
_entity.id
_entity.type
_entity.pdbx_description
1 polymer ?
#
loop_
_entity_poly.entity_id
_entity_poly.type
_entity_poly.pdbx_seq_one_letter_code
_entity_poly.pdbx_strand_id
1 'polypeptide(L)'
;RSLHHISIQNELLHTEVEGLSKALLSKKKHEKKSKPLDLQQRQEYRRGAVFWSPSKVREAQFRQRIKDQEAEKQQLKKAHKKAEKALKKVHQLQEKEERARREEKERITAKKQATRQRKEKEKQNTKKPIQTYQKGKRKALEPATKPIQKK
;
A
#
# COMPACT_ATOMS: atom_id res chain seq x y z
N ARG A 1 31.47 -44.08 -12.39
CA ARG A 1 31.02 -44.17 -10.98
C ARG A 1 30.11 -45.39 -10.86
N SER A 2 30.41 -46.32 -9.94
CA SER A 2 29.60 -47.53 -9.72
C SER A 2 28.31 -47.18 -8.97
N LEU A 3 27.21 -47.91 -9.22
CA LEU A 3 25.94 -47.76 -8.50
C LEU A 3 26.12 -47.88 -6.99
N HIS A 4 27.01 -48.77 -6.56
CA HIS A 4 27.34 -48.98 -5.15
C HIS A 4 27.91 -47.72 -4.48
N HIS A 5 28.76 -46.98 -5.19
CA HIS A 5 29.35 -45.74 -4.68
C HIS A 5 28.28 -44.66 -4.45
N ILE A 6 27.27 -44.59 -5.33
CA ILE A 6 26.17 -43.64 -5.21
C ILE A 6 25.26 -44.00 -4.02
N SER A 7 24.98 -45.31 -3.83
CA SER A 7 24.19 -45.79 -2.68
C SER A 7 24.83 -45.41 -1.35
N ILE A 8 26.13 -45.67 -1.20
CA ILE A 8 26.88 -45.33 0.02
C ILE A 8 26.87 -43.82 0.27
N GLN A 9 27.05 -43.01 -0.76
CA GLN A 9 27.01 -41.55 -0.62
C GLN A 9 25.65 -41.03 -0.17
N ASN A 10 24.56 -41.60 -0.70
CA ASN A 10 23.22 -41.23 -0.27
C ASN A 10 22.94 -41.63 1.18
N GLU A 11 23.33 -42.84 1.59
CA GLU A 11 23.20 -43.30 2.97
C GLU A 11 23.97 -42.38 3.93
N LEU A 12 25.22 -42.03 3.60
CA LEU A 12 26.02 -41.11 4.40
C LEU A 12 25.33 -39.75 4.53
N LEU A 13 24.86 -39.18 3.42
CA LEU A 13 24.13 -37.91 3.42
C LEU A 13 22.86 -37.98 4.30
N HIS A 14 22.10 -39.07 4.22
CA HIS A 14 20.92 -39.24 5.06
C HIS A 14 21.26 -39.29 6.55
N THR A 15 22.29 -40.05 6.92
CA THR A 15 22.73 -40.13 8.33
C THR A 15 23.25 -38.80 8.86
N GLU A 16 23.94 -38.01 8.03
CA GLU A 16 24.40 -36.66 8.39
C GLU A 16 23.23 -35.71 8.60
N VAL A 17 22.26 -35.69 7.68
CA VAL A 17 21.06 -34.84 7.79
C VAL A 17 20.25 -35.20 9.04
N GLU A 18 20.11 -36.48 9.34
CA GLU A 18 19.45 -36.93 10.57
C GLU A 18 20.23 -36.53 11.82
N GLY A 19 21.55 -36.71 11.83
CA GLY A 19 22.43 -36.32 12.93
C GLY A 19 22.36 -34.82 13.22
N LEU A 20 22.43 -33.99 12.17
CA LEU A 20 22.30 -32.55 12.27
C LEU A 20 20.92 -32.14 12.77
N SER A 21 19.86 -32.79 12.30
CA SER A 21 18.49 -32.53 12.75
C SER A 21 18.32 -32.86 14.25
N LYS A 22 18.84 -34.00 14.70
CA LYS A 22 18.85 -34.39 16.13
C LYS A 22 19.66 -33.42 16.98
N ALA A 23 20.83 -33.00 16.51
CA ALA A 23 21.68 -32.01 17.19
C ALA A 23 20.99 -30.64 17.29
N LEU A 24 20.27 -30.22 16.25
CA LEU A 24 19.51 -28.98 16.26
C LEU A 24 18.35 -29.05 17.25
N LEU A 25 17.64 -30.18 17.31
CA LEU A 25 16.58 -30.40 18.29
C LEU A 25 17.11 -30.41 19.73
N SER A 26 18.27 -31.04 19.98
CA SER A 26 18.88 -31.06 21.32
C SER A 26 19.36 -29.66 21.74
N LYS A 27 20.00 -28.91 20.83
CA LYS A 27 20.36 -27.50 21.06
C LYS A 27 19.15 -26.63 21.39
N LYS A 28 18.07 -26.74 20.61
CA LYS A 28 16.79 -26.05 20.90
C LYS A 28 16.19 -26.43 22.26
N LYS A 29 16.33 -27.69 22.69
CA LYS A 29 15.91 -28.10 24.04
C LYS A 29 16.78 -27.46 25.13
N HIS A 30 18.09 -27.35 24.91
CA HIS A 30 19.02 -26.74 25.86
C HIS A 30 18.88 -25.22 25.96
N GLU A 31 18.60 -24.54 24.85
CA GLU A 31 18.33 -23.09 24.82
C GLU A 31 17.05 -22.67 25.54
N LYS A 32 16.10 -23.61 25.73
CA LYS A 32 14.94 -23.40 26.60
C LYS A 32 15.40 -23.38 28.05
N LYS A 33 16.05 -22.28 28.46
CA LYS A 33 16.20 -21.93 29.87
C LYS A 33 14.80 -21.98 30.47
N SER A 34 14.57 -22.91 31.40
CA SER A 34 13.31 -23.00 32.10
C SER A 34 13.09 -21.68 32.83
N LYS A 35 12.07 -20.92 32.44
CA LYS A 35 11.67 -19.74 33.20
C LYS A 35 11.26 -20.24 34.60
N PRO A 36 11.79 -19.67 35.68
CA PRO A 36 11.38 -20.07 37.01
C PRO A 36 9.88 -19.86 37.16
N LEU A 37 9.22 -20.83 37.76
CA LEU A 37 7.80 -20.74 38.06
C LEU A 37 7.60 -19.72 39.19
N ASP A 38 6.69 -18.77 38.99
CA ASP A 38 6.41 -17.70 39.95
C ASP A 38 5.62 -18.26 41.15
N LEU A 39 6.33 -18.87 42.08
CA LEU A 39 5.79 -19.40 43.33
C LEU A 39 5.75 -18.26 44.36
N GLN A 40 4.59 -17.64 44.53
CA GLN A 40 4.43 -16.53 45.48
C GLN A 40 4.65 -17.00 46.93
N GLN A 41 5.71 -16.48 47.55
CA GLN A 41 6.04 -16.70 48.95
C GLN A 41 5.29 -15.69 49.83
N ARG A 42 4.67 -16.17 50.91
CA ARG A 42 4.17 -15.29 51.98
C ARG A 42 5.37 -14.69 52.72
N GLN A 43 5.31 -13.41 53.06
CA GLN A 43 6.40 -12.66 53.73
C GLN A 43 6.58 -13.07 55.20
N GLU A 44 6.68 -14.37 55.49
CA GLU A 44 7.13 -14.85 56.78
C GLU A 44 8.66 -14.90 56.81
N TYR A 45 9.24 -14.40 57.90
CA TYR A 45 10.67 -14.44 58.14
C TYR A 45 11.13 -15.90 58.25
N ARG A 46 11.65 -16.46 57.16
CA ARG A 46 12.27 -17.79 57.12
C ARG A 46 13.60 -17.70 56.37
N ARG A 47 14.71 -17.87 57.08
CA ARG A 47 16.09 -17.88 56.52
C ARG A 47 16.52 -19.27 56.01
N GLY A 48 15.61 -20.08 55.45
CA GLY A 48 15.88 -21.45 55.03
C GLY A 48 15.28 -21.81 53.66
N ALA A 49 15.60 -23.00 53.16
CA ALA A 49 15.03 -23.52 51.91
C ALA A 49 13.51 -23.72 52.04
N VAL A 50 12.77 -23.27 51.03
CA VAL A 50 11.30 -23.35 50.99
C VAL A 50 10.88 -24.56 50.17
N PHE A 51 10.32 -25.57 50.84
CA PHE A 51 9.68 -26.70 50.18
C PHE A 51 8.26 -26.33 49.75
N TRP A 52 7.97 -26.47 48.47
CA TRP A 52 6.65 -26.18 47.92
C TRP A 52 5.79 -27.43 47.86
N SER A 53 4.55 -27.33 48.32
CA SER A 53 3.59 -28.39 48.11
C SER A 53 3.22 -28.49 46.62
N PRO A 54 2.89 -29.69 46.10
CA PRO A 54 2.47 -29.86 44.70
C PRO A 54 1.31 -28.94 44.29
N SER A 55 0.42 -28.60 45.23
CA SER A 55 -0.68 -27.66 45.01
C SER A 55 -0.19 -26.25 44.65
N LYS A 56 0.91 -25.77 45.26
CA LYS A 56 1.48 -24.45 44.94
C LYS A 56 2.14 -24.40 43.58
N VAL A 57 2.75 -25.50 43.17
CA VAL A 57 3.27 -25.66 41.80
C VAL A 57 2.13 -25.60 40.78
N ARG A 58 1.02 -26.30 41.01
CA ARG A 58 -0.16 -26.25 40.11
C ARG A 58 -0.75 -24.84 40.02
N GLU A 59 -0.88 -24.15 41.15
CA GLU A 59 -1.41 -22.78 41.20
C GLU A 59 -0.57 -21.81 40.37
N ALA A 60 0.75 -21.85 40.51
CA ALA A 60 1.64 -20.99 39.74
C ALA A 60 1.63 -21.33 38.23
N GLN A 61 1.54 -22.62 37.87
CA GLN A 61 1.40 -23.04 36.47
C GLN A 61 0.10 -22.51 35.86
N PHE A 62 -1.01 -22.58 36.59
CA PHE A 62 -2.30 -22.06 36.14
C PHE A 62 -2.23 -20.56 35.88
N ARG A 63 -1.61 -19.78 36.77
CA ARG A 63 -1.40 -18.34 36.59
C ARG A 63 -0.53 -18.01 35.38
N GLN A 64 0.54 -18.77 35.15
CA GLN A 64 1.37 -18.61 33.95
C GLN A 64 0.56 -18.85 32.68
N ARG A 65 -0.23 -19.93 32.63
CA ARG A 65 -1.09 -20.21 31.47
C ARG A 65 -2.07 -19.07 31.18
N ILE A 66 -2.69 -18.49 32.22
CA ILE A 66 -3.59 -17.34 32.05
C ILE A 66 -2.82 -16.14 31.48
N LYS A 67 -1.67 -15.79 32.06
CA LYS A 67 -0.83 -14.68 31.58
C LYS A 67 -0.41 -14.88 30.11
N ASP A 68 0.00 -16.09 29.74
CA ASP A 68 0.40 -16.42 28.38
C ASP A 68 -0.78 -16.29 27.41
N GLN A 69 -1.94 -16.83 27.75
CA GLN A 69 -3.16 -16.68 26.94
C GLN A 69 -3.60 -15.23 26.78
N GLU A 70 -3.51 -14.42 27.83
CA GLU A 70 -3.81 -12.99 27.76
C GLU A 70 -2.82 -12.26 26.87
N ALA A 71 -1.53 -12.54 27.00
CA ALA A 71 -0.49 -11.95 26.15
C ALA A 71 -0.71 -12.32 24.68
N GLU A 72 -1.01 -13.59 24.36
CA GLU A 72 -1.34 -14.04 23.01
C GLU A 72 -2.57 -13.33 22.45
N LYS A 73 -3.66 -13.26 23.22
CA LYS A 73 -4.87 -12.52 22.84
C LYS A 73 -4.57 -11.05 22.59
N GLN A 74 -3.74 -10.41 23.40
CA GLN A 74 -3.33 -9.02 23.20
C GLN A 74 -2.49 -8.84 21.93
N GLN A 75 -1.55 -9.74 21.64
CA GLN A 75 -0.76 -9.70 20.41
C GLN A 75 -1.64 -9.88 19.18
N LEU A 76 -2.57 -10.84 19.21
CA LEU A 76 -3.52 -11.06 18.12
C LEU A 76 -4.39 -9.82 17.89
N LYS A 77 -4.93 -9.20 18.95
CA LYS A 77 -5.67 -7.94 18.86
C LYS A 77 -4.84 -6.81 18.26
N LYS A 78 -3.56 -6.68 18.63
CA LYS A 78 -2.64 -5.68 18.06
C LYS A 78 -2.39 -5.95 16.57
N ALA A 79 -2.17 -7.21 16.19
CA ALA A 79 -1.99 -7.60 14.79
C ALA A 79 -3.23 -7.29 13.95
N HIS A 80 -4.43 -7.65 14.45
CA HIS A 80 -5.70 -7.35 13.78
C HIS A 80 -5.90 -5.85 13.56
N LYS A 81 -5.68 -5.04 14.60
CA LYS A 81 -5.75 -3.57 14.50
C LYS A 81 -4.75 -2.99 13.48
N LYS A 82 -3.55 -3.57 13.37
CA LYS A 82 -2.56 -3.16 12.35
C LYS A 82 -3.04 -3.52 10.95
N ALA A 83 -3.57 -4.73 10.76
CA ALA A 83 -4.10 -5.21 9.49
C ALA A 83 -5.28 -4.35 9.01
N GLU A 84 -6.27 -4.09 9.87
CA GLU A 84 -7.39 -3.20 9.55
C GLU A 84 -6.93 -1.80 9.12
N LYS A 85 -5.95 -1.22 9.83
CA LYS A 85 -5.40 0.09 9.47
C LYS A 85 -4.71 0.07 8.12
N ALA A 86 -3.97 -1.00 7.80
CA ALA A 86 -3.34 -1.17 6.50
C ALA A 86 -4.39 -1.28 5.39
N LEU A 87 -5.43 -2.09 5.58
CA LEU A 87 -6.53 -2.23 4.63
C LEU A 87 -7.24 -0.90 4.37
N LYS A 88 -7.54 -0.13 5.43
CA LYS A 88 -8.13 1.21 5.29
C LYS A 88 -7.24 2.17 4.50
N LYS A 89 -5.92 2.14 4.70
CA LYS A 89 -4.98 2.96 3.92
C LYS A 89 -4.96 2.56 2.45
N VAL A 90 -4.93 1.27 2.15
CA VAL A 90 -4.98 0.77 0.78
C VAL A 90 -6.26 1.22 0.09
N HIS A 91 -7.41 1.08 0.75
CA HIS A 91 -8.69 1.55 0.21
C HIS A 91 -8.69 3.05 -0.06
N GLN A 92 -8.20 3.86 0.88
CA GLN A 92 -8.09 5.32 0.69
C GLN A 92 -7.16 5.70 -0.47
N LEU A 93 -6.07 4.95 -0.68
CA LEU A 93 -5.17 5.19 -1.82
C LEU A 93 -5.85 4.81 -3.14
N GLN A 94 -6.56 3.68 -3.19
CA GLN A 94 -7.33 3.26 -4.36
C GLN A 94 -8.41 4.30 -4.73
N GLU A 95 -9.16 4.81 -3.75
CA GLU A 95 -10.15 5.87 -3.97
C GLU A 95 -9.51 7.16 -4.50
N LYS A 96 -8.36 7.55 -3.96
CA LYS A 96 -7.63 8.75 -4.43
C LYS A 96 -7.11 8.57 -5.85
N GLU A 97 -6.58 7.39 -6.17
CA GLU A 97 -6.10 7.06 -7.51
C GLU A 97 -7.25 7.04 -8.52
N GLU A 98 -8.38 6.43 -8.17
CA GLU A 98 -9.63 6.44 -8.95
C GLU A 98 -10.08 7.87 -9.25
N ARG A 99 -10.12 8.74 -8.23
CA ARG A 99 -10.48 10.16 -8.39
C ARG A 99 -9.51 10.89 -9.32
N ALA A 100 -8.20 10.72 -9.12
CA ALA A 100 -7.19 11.33 -9.98
C ALA A 100 -7.32 10.86 -11.44
N ARG A 101 -7.59 9.57 -11.66
CA ARG A 101 -7.85 9.01 -13.01
C ARG A 101 -9.11 9.60 -13.65
N ARG A 102 -10.17 9.85 -12.87
CA ARG A 102 -11.40 10.51 -13.37
C ARG A 102 -11.12 11.96 -13.75
N GLU A 103 -10.47 12.72 -12.88
CA GLU A 103 -10.09 14.11 -13.15
C GLU A 103 -9.15 14.24 -14.37
N GLU A 104 -8.20 13.32 -14.53
CA GLU A 104 -7.31 13.31 -15.69
C GLU A 104 -8.09 13.04 -16.98
N LYS A 105 -9.00 12.06 -16.97
CA LYS A 105 -9.89 11.80 -18.12
C LYS A 105 -10.72 13.02 -18.47
N GLU A 106 -11.29 13.72 -17.50
CA GLU A 106 -12.05 14.96 -17.71
C GLU A 106 -11.19 16.10 -18.26
N ARG A 107 -9.96 16.27 -17.77
CA ARG A 107 -9.01 17.25 -18.32
C ARG A 107 -8.64 16.92 -19.77
N ILE A 108 -8.45 15.64 -20.10
CA ILE A 108 -8.14 15.19 -21.46
C ILE A 108 -9.33 15.45 -22.38
N THR A 109 -10.56 15.12 -21.97
CA THR A 109 -11.76 15.36 -22.78
C THR A 109 -12.01 16.86 -22.96
N ALA A 110 -11.87 17.68 -21.91
CA ALA A 110 -11.99 19.13 -21.99
C ALA A 110 -10.95 19.75 -22.92
N LYS A 111 -9.67 19.33 -22.85
CA LYS A 111 -8.62 19.76 -23.78
C LYS A 111 -8.96 19.37 -25.22
N LYS A 112 -9.42 18.14 -25.45
CA LYS A 112 -9.85 17.68 -26.79
C LYS A 112 -11.02 18.53 -27.32
N GLN A 113 -12.01 18.84 -26.49
CA GLN A 113 -13.13 19.71 -26.88
C GLN A 113 -12.66 21.14 -27.19
N ALA A 114 -11.83 21.73 -26.34
CA ALA A 114 -11.28 23.07 -26.56
C ALA A 114 -10.45 23.16 -27.85
N THR A 115 -9.62 22.15 -28.14
CA THR A 115 -8.87 22.10 -29.41
C THR A 115 -9.78 21.99 -30.63
N ARG A 116 -10.86 21.20 -30.56
CA ARG A 116 -11.86 21.10 -31.64
C ARG A 116 -12.55 22.44 -31.87
N GLN A 117 -13.03 23.10 -30.81
CA GLN A 117 -13.67 24.41 -30.89
C GLN A 117 -12.71 25.48 -31.44
N ARG A 118 -11.43 25.46 -31.05
CA ARG A 118 -10.42 26.40 -31.60
C ARG A 118 -10.23 26.19 -33.10
N LYS A 119 -10.10 24.94 -33.56
CA LYS A 119 -10.00 24.61 -34.99
C LYS A 119 -11.24 25.05 -35.77
N GLU A 120 -12.43 24.90 -35.20
CA GLU A 120 -13.67 25.38 -35.83
C GLU A 120 -13.72 26.91 -35.94
N LYS A 121 -13.35 27.63 -34.88
CA LYS A 121 -13.25 29.09 -34.91
C LYS A 121 -12.24 29.58 -35.95
N GLU A 122 -11.08 28.94 -36.05
CA GLU A 122 -10.05 29.25 -37.06
C GLU A 122 -10.55 29.00 -38.50
N LYS A 123 -11.25 27.88 -38.73
CA LYS A 123 -11.92 27.59 -40.01
C LYS A 123 -13.00 28.62 -40.36
N GLN A 124 -13.73 29.15 -39.38
CA GLN A 124 -14.69 30.23 -39.63
C GLN A 124 -13.97 31.55 -39.90
N ASN A 125 -12.89 31.83 -39.16
CA ASN A 125 -12.14 33.07 -39.29
C ASN A 125 -11.32 33.15 -40.59
N THR A 126 -10.95 32.02 -41.21
CA THR A 126 -10.33 31.98 -42.55
C THR A 126 -11.34 32.21 -43.69
N LYS A 127 -12.63 31.89 -43.48
CA LYS A 127 -13.69 32.11 -44.48
C LYS A 127 -14.18 33.56 -44.55
N LYS A 128 -14.20 34.28 -43.42
CA LYS A 128 -14.65 35.68 -43.33
C LYS A 128 -13.79 36.72 -44.09
N PRO A 129 -12.44 36.68 -44.09
CA PRO A 129 -11.62 37.70 -44.75
C PRO A 129 -11.66 37.64 -46.28
N ILE A 130 -12.00 36.47 -46.87
CA ILE A 130 -12.13 36.34 -48.32
C ILE A 130 -13.34 37.13 -48.86
N GLN A 131 -14.38 37.36 -48.04
CA GLN A 131 -15.60 38.08 -48.45
C GLN A 131 -15.47 39.61 -48.43
N THR A 132 -14.57 40.20 -47.63
CA THR A 132 -14.50 41.66 -47.47
C THR A 132 -13.65 42.36 -48.53
N TYR A 133 -12.83 41.64 -49.30
CA TYR A 133 -11.88 42.24 -50.26
C TYR A 133 -12.51 42.70 -51.59
N GLN A 134 -13.79 42.39 -51.87
CA GLN A 134 -14.38 42.71 -53.19
C GLN A 134 -15.08 44.09 -53.31
N LYS A 135 -15.27 44.84 -52.22
CA LYS A 135 -16.03 46.12 -52.24
C LYS A 135 -15.16 47.37 -52.34
N GLY A 136 -14.20 47.38 -53.27
CA GLY A 136 -13.20 48.46 -53.40
C GLY A 136 -12.99 49.00 -54.81
N LYS A 137 -14.03 49.16 -55.65
CA LYS A 137 -13.94 49.97 -56.88
C LYS A 137 -14.77 51.25 -56.71
N ARG A 138 -14.07 52.37 -56.46
CA ARG A 138 -14.63 53.73 -56.35
C ARG A 138 -15.12 54.19 -57.72
N LYS A 139 -16.36 54.70 -57.83
CA LYS A 139 -16.76 55.63 -58.89
C LYS A 139 -16.43 57.05 -58.41
N ALA A 140 -15.56 57.76 -59.11
CA ALA A 140 -15.42 59.20 -58.97
C ALA A 140 -16.61 59.85 -59.70
N LEU A 141 -17.39 60.68 -59.00
CA LEU A 141 -18.41 61.54 -59.58
C LEU A 141 -17.85 62.96 -59.69
N GLU A 142 -18.10 63.55 -60.85
CA GLU A 142 -17.56 64.78 -61.43
C GLU A 142 -17.88 66.07 -60.63
N PRO A 143 -17.12 67.17 -60.84
CA PRO A 143 -17.37 68.45 -60.17
C PRO A 143 -18.58 69.18 -60.76
N ALA A 144 -19.48 69.64 -59.89
CA ALA A 144 -20.64 70.46 -60.26
C ALA A 144 -20.23 71.92 -60.55
N THR A 145 -20.24 72.32 -61.81
CA THR A 145 -20.22 73.73 -62.24
C THR A 145 -21.65 74.31 -62.28
N LYS A 146 -21.88 75.38 -61.52
CA LYS A 146 -23.11 76.18 -61.52
C LYS A 146 -23.30 76.90 -62.86
N PRO A 147 -24.55 77.24 -63.22
CA PRO A 147 -24.78 78.67 -63.47
C PRO A 147 -26.08 79.23 -62.86
N ILE A 148 -25.93 80.49 -62.46
CA ILE A 148 -26.92 81.50 -62.09
C ILE A 148 -27.62 82.02 -63.36
N GLN A 149 -28.89 82.43 -63.23
CA GLN A 149 -29.55 83.65 -63.76
C GLN A 149 -31.09 83.42 -63.79
N LYS A 150 -31.90 84.01 -62.90
CA LYS A 150 -32.47 85.37 -62.91
C LYS A 150 -33.19 85.77 -64.20
N LYS A 151 -34.52 85.65 -64.24
CA LYS A 151 -35.51 86.75 -64.17
C LYS A 151 -36.92 86.18 -64.12
#